data_AF-A0A2V7RXE8-F1
#
_entry.id   AF-A0A2V7RXE8-F1
#
_cell.length_a   1.000
_cell.length_b   1.000
_cell.length_c   1.000
_cell.angle_alpha   90.00
_cell.angle_beta   90.00
_cell.angle_gamma   90.00
#
_symmetry.space_group_name_H-M   'P 1'
#
loop_
_entity.id
_entity.type
_entity.pdbx_description
1 polymer ?
#
loop_
_entity_poly.entity_id
_entity_poly.type
_entity_poly.pdbx_seq_one_letter_code
_entity_poly.pdbx_strand_id
1 'polypeptide(L)' 'MAAQEWLRAARRGGREIFADNVPWLVYELPPAPFDRRSTPSLVFETEDTVRRIRAYPDDWRTLTDDDLFALSWTR' A
#
# COMPACT_ATOMS: atom_id res chain seq x y z
N MET A 1 -20.49 1.56 3.99
CA MET A 1 -19.29 2.37 3.72
C MET A 1 -19.16 2.55 2.23
N ALA A 2 -19.02 3.80 1.76
CA ALA A 2 -18.75 4.07 0.35
C ALA A 2 -17.32 3.63 0.00
N ALA A 3 -17.08 3.10 -1.21
CA ALA A 3 -15.75 2.65 -1.63
C ALA A 3 -14.68 3.75 -1.50
N GLN A 4 -15.06 5.01 -1.72
CA GLN A 4 -14.16 6.16 -1.53
C GLN A 4 -13.75 6.37 -0.07
N GLU A 5 -14.65 6.13 0.88
CA GLU A 5 -14.37 6.31 2.30
C GLU A 5 -13.40 5.25 2.83
N TRP A 6 -13.56 4.00 2.38
CA TRP A 6 -12.66 2.89 2.66
C TRP A 6 -11.23 3.17 2.15
N LEU A 7 -11.08 3.63 0.91
CA LEU A 7 -9.78 3.98 0.35
C LEU A 7 -9.14 5.16 1.10
N ARG A 8 -9.92 6.20 1.40
CA ARG A 8 -9.44 7.35 2.18
C ARG A 8 -9.00 6.95 3.58
N ALA A 9 -9.70 6.03 4.23
CA ALA A 9 -9.32 5.52 5.54
C ALA A 9 -7.98 4.78 5.50
N ALA A 10 -7.76 3.94 4.50
CA ALA A 10 -6.49 3.23 4.31
C ALA A 10 -5.33 4.21 4.08
N ARG A 11 -5.47 5.17 3.16
CA ARG A 11 -4.46 6.19 2.85
C ARG A 11 -4.06 7.05 4.06
N ARG A 12 -5.00 7.39 4.94
CA ARG A 12 -4.72 8.17 6.16
C ARG A 12 -3.76 7.47 7.13
N GLY A 13 -3.71 6.15 7.12
CA GLY A 13 -2.77 5.34 7.91
C GLY A 13 -1.50 4.96 7.17
N GLY A 14 -1.28 5.55 5.99
CA GLY A 14 -0.12 5.30 5.15
C GLY A 14 1.17 5.88 5.72
N ARG A 15 2.28 5.29 5.31
CA ARG A 15 3.65 5.76 5.55
C ARG A 15 4.16 6.38 4.26
N GLU A 16 4.72 7.57 4.34
CA GLU A 16 5.47 8.16 3.24
C GLU A 16 6.91 7.61 3.25
N ILE A 17 7.41 7.25 2.07
CA ILE A 17 8.81 6.90 1.84
C ILE A 17 9.35 7.68 0.65
N PHE A 18 10.67 7.83 0.56
CA PHE A 18 11.31 8.46 -0.58
C PHE A 18 12.20 7.45 -1.32
N ALA A 19 11.82 7.11 -2.54
CA ALA A 19 12.52 6.11 -3.36
C ALA A 19 12.55 6.55 -4.83
N ASP A 20 13.64 6.28 -5.53
CA ASP A 20 13.87 6.72 -6.92
C ASP A 20 13.69 8.24 -7.14
N ASN A 21 14.00 9.06 -6.12
CA ASN A 21 13.76 10.50 -6.08
C ASN A 21 12.27 10.92 -6.16
N VAL A 22 11.36 10.01 -5.83
CA VAL A 22 9.91 10.23 -5.84
C VAL A 22 9.35 9.92 -4.44
N PRO A 23 8.44 10.75 -3.91
CA PRO A 23 7.69 10.40 -2.70
C PRO A 23 6.63 9.34 -3.03
N TRP A 24 6.59 8.28 -2.24
CA TRP A 24 5.60 7.22 -2.33
C TRP A 24 4.77 7.20 -1.05
N LEU A 25 3.45 7.09 -1.19
CA LEU A 25 2.57 6.75 -0.08
C LEU A 25 2.36 5.23 -0.08
N VAL A 26 2.73 4.59 1.03
CA VAL A 26 2.60 3.15 1.23
C VAL A 26 1.56 2.86 2.31
N TYR A 27 0.53 2.10 1.98
CA TYR A 27 -0.53 1.78 2.94
C TYR A 27 -1.11 0.40 2.71
N GLU A 28 -1.56 -0.20 3.82
CA GLU A 28 -2.33 -1.43 3.75
C GLU A 28 -3.78 -1.11 3.37
N LEU A 29 -4.25 -1.76 2.31
CA LEU A 29 -5.62 -1.70 1.85
C LEU A 29 -6.34 -2.99 2.28
N PRO A 30 -7.30 -2.92 3.23
CA PRO A 30 -8.08 -4.08 3.68
C PRO A 30 -8.90 -4.69 2.52
N PRO A 31 -9.44 -5.91 2.66
CA PRO A 31 -10.38 -6.47 1.69
C PRO A 31 -11.51 -5.50 1.34
N ALA A 32 -11.86 -5.43 0.05
CA ALA A 32 -12.93 -4.57 -0.38
C ALA A 32 -14.26 -4.98 0.30
N PRO A 33 -15.03 -4.03 0.87
CA PRO A 33 -16.23 -4.36 1.65
C PRO A 33 -17.36 -4.99 0.80
N PHE A 34 -17.27 -4.87 -0.52
CA PHE A 34 -18.20 -5.42 -1.50
C PHE A 34 -17.70 -6.71 -2.15
N ASP A 35 -16.45 -7.11 -1.91
CA ASP A 35 -15.88 -8.36 -2.42
C ASP A 35 -15.27 -9.17 -1.28
N ARG A 36 -16.04 -10.15 -0.79
CA ARG A 36 -15.63 -11.04 0.31
C ARG A 36 -14.51 -12.00 -0.06
N ARG A 37 -14.17 -12.14 -1.34
CA ARG A 37 -13.04 -12.95 -1.82
C ARG A 37 -11.76 -12.13 -1.92
N SER A 38 -11.85 -10.81 -1.70
CA SER A 38 -10.70 -9.93 -1.70
C SER A 38 -9.80 -10.23 -0.49
N THR A 39 -8.50 -10.14 -0.69
CA THR A 39 -7.49 -10.23 0.38
C THR A 39 -6.92 -8.84 0.64
N PRO A 40 -6.36 -8.59 1.84
CA PRO A 40 -5.58 -7.38 2.09
C PRO A 40 -4.44 -7.26 1.07
N SER A 41 -3.99 -6.05 0.86
CA SER A 41 -2.87 -5.76 -0.03
C SER A 41 -2.11 -4.54 0.42
N LEU A 42 -0.79 -4.54 0.22
CA LEU A 42 0.03 -3.35 0.41
C LEU A 42 0.06 -2.57 -0.91
N VAL A 43 -0.30 -1.28 -0.83
CA VAL A 43 -0.37 -0.37 -1.96
C VAL A 43 0.76 0.62 -1.87
N PHE A 44 1.44 0.84 -2.99
CA PHE A 44 2.43 1.88 -3.20
C PHE A 44 1.85 2.83 -4.23
N GLU A 45 1.67 4.09 -3.89
CA GLU A 45 1.16 5.08 -4.83
C GLU A 45 2.00 6.35 -4.86
N THR A 46 2.15 6.89 -6.06
CA THR A 46 2.58 8.26 -6.35
C THR A 46 1.41 9.00 -6.99
N GLU A 47 1.65 10.23 -7.47
CA GLU A 47 0.66 10.95 -8.28
C GLU A 47 0.28 10.18 -9.56
N ASP A 48 1.25 9.52 -10.19
CA ASP A 48 1.09 8.91 -11.53
C ASP A 48 1.11 7.38 -11.54
N THR A 49 1.54 6.73 -10.44
CA THR A 49 1.77 5.28 -10.40
C THR A 49 1.10 4.64 -9.21
N VAL A 50 0.45 3.49 -9.41
CA VAL A 50 -0.08 2.64 -8.35
C VAL A 50 0.42 1.22 -8.53
N ARG A 51 1.06 0.66 -7.51
CA ARG A 51 1.46 -0.74 -7.42
C ARG A 51 0.80 -1.37 -6.22
N ARG A 52 0.46 -2.66 -6.33
CA ARG A 52 -0.24 -3.39 -5.28
C ARG A 52 0.30 -4.80 -5.16
N ILE A 53 0.76 -5.16 -3.98
CA ILE A 53 1.27 -6.49 -3.66
C ILE A 53 0.40 -7.16 -2.61
N ARG A 54 0.31 -8.49 -2.65
CA ARG A 54 -0.49 -9.29 -1.70
C ARG A 54 0.36 -10.09 -0.73
N ALA A 55 1.60 -10.39 -1.11
CA ALA A 55 2.58 -11.01 -0.23
C ALA A 55 3.49 -9.91 0.30
N TYR A 56 3.37 -9.62 1.59
CA TYR A 56 4.20 -8.64 2.30
C TYR A 56 4.27 -9.08 3.77
N PRO A 57 5.35 -8.74 4.48
CA PRO A 57 5.49 -9.12 5.89
C PRO A 57 4.59 -8.24 6.78
N ASP A 58 4.12 -8.79 7.90
CA ASP A 58 3.25 -8.07 8.85
C ASP A 58 3.94 -6.85 9.47
N ASP A 59 5.27 -6.90 9.60
CA ASP A 59 6.12 -5.82 10.09
C ASP A 59 6.65 -4.90 8.99
N TRP A 60 6.00 -4.85 7.82
CA TRP A 60 6.42 -3.97 6.69
C TRP A 60 6.69 -2.52 7.11
N ARG A 61 5.99 -2.02 8.15
CA ARG A 61 6.18 -0.67 8.68
C ARG A 61 7.55 -0.42 9.30
N THR A 62 8.28 -1.46 9.70
CA THR A 62 9.62 -1.33 10.28
C THR A 62 10.73 -1.50 9.26
N LEU A 63 10.40 -1.85 8.01
CA LEU A 63 11.38 -1.95 6.93
C LEU A 63 11.98 -0.59 6.60
N THR A 64 13.20 -0.60 6.08
CA THR A 64 13.82 0.60 5.49
C THR A 64 13.03 1.05 4.26
N ASP A 65 13.17 2.31 3.86
CA ASP A 65 12.49 2.82 2.65
C ASP A 65 12.89 2.01 1.41
N ASP A 66 14.18 1.63 1.30
CA ASP A 66 14.71 0.82 0.20
C ASP A 66 14.15 -0.61 0.20
N ASP A 67 14.14 -1.29 1.35
CA ASP A 67 13.59 -2.65 1.47
C ASP A 67 12.08 -2.66 1.20
N LEU A 68 11.37 -1.66 1.73
CA LEU A 68 9.95 -1.50 1.52
C LEU A 68 9.64 -1.24 0.04
N PHE A 69 10.42 -0.38 -0.61
CA PHE A 69 10.28 -0.12 -2.04
C PHE A 69 10.60 -1.35 -2.89
N ALA A 70 11.63 -2.14 -2.52
CA ALA A 70 11.98 -3.38 -3.20
C ALA A 70 10.82 -4.40 -3.22
N LEU A 71 10.01 -4.45 -2.17
CA LEU A 71 8.80 -5.30 -2.13
C LEU A 71 7.82 -4.98 -3.26
N SER A 72 7.75 -3.72 -3.73
CA SER A 72 6.83 -3.31 -4.81
C SER A 72 7.11 -3.97 -6.17
N TRP A 73 8.25 -4.65 -6.29
CA TRP A 73 8.66 -5.44 -7.47
C TRP A 73 8.40 -6.94 -7.31
N THR A 74 8.01 -7.38 -6.11
CA THR A 74 7.59 -8.76 -5.86
C THR A 74 6.16 -8.98 -6.34
N ARG A 75 5.88 -10.21 -6.82
CA ARG A 75 4.65 -10.55 -7.54
C ARG A 75 3.50 -10.92 -6.61
#